data_AF-A0A2H5XBR1-F1
#
_entry.id   AF-A0A2H5XBR1-F1
#
_cell.length_a   1.000
_cell.length_b   1.000
_cell.length_c   1.000
_cell.angle_alpha   90.00
_cell.angle_beta   90.00
_cell.angle_gamma   90.00
#
_symmetry.space_group_name_H-M   'P 1'
#
loop_
_entity.id
_entity.type
_entity.pdbx_description
1 polymer ?
#
loop_
_entity_poly.entity_id
_entity_poly.type
_entity_poly.pdbx_seq_one_letter_code
_entity_poly.pdbx_strand_id
1 'polypeptide(L)' 'MLVISLVFATSAIAHADPVTALSALKGRVIDNLVLRDLRGKSYPFSQWRGKVVVMNFWSPG' A
#
# COMPACT_ATOMS: atom_id res chain seq x y z
N MET A 1 35.03 -37.32 -21.33
CA MET A 1 34.62 -35.91 -21.19
C MET A 1 33.11 -35.86 -21.34
N LEU A 2 32.38 -35.82 -20.22
CA LEU A 2 30.92 -35.76 -20.17
C LEU A 2 30.53 -34.33 -19.80
N VAL A 3 29.65 -33.72 -20.59
CA VAL A 3 29.26 -32.31 -20.52
C VAL A 3 28.51 -32.04 -19.21
N ILE A 4 29.14 -31.30 -18.29
CA ILE A 4 28.52 -30.78 -17.08
C ILE A 4 28.10 -29.35 -17.39
N SER A 5 26.80 -29.06 -17.45
CA SER A 5 26.27 -27.69 -17.26
C SER A 5 24.78 -27.77 -16.94
N LEU A 6 24.46 -28.10 -15.70
CA LEU A 6 23.17 -27.80 -15.08
C LEU A 6 23.34 -26.47 -14.34
N VAL A 7 23.05 -25.36 -15.02
CA VAL A 7 23.02 -24.03 -14.38
C VAL A 7 21.68 -23.92 -13.66
N PHE A 8 21.72 -24.09 -12.35
CA PHE A 8 20.59 -23.83 -11.46
C PHE A 8 20.21 -22.36 -11.56
N ALA A 9 19.03 -22.08 -12.12
CA ALA A 9 18.39 -20.78 -12.00
C ALA A 9 17.91 -20.62 -10.55
N THR A 10 18.79 -20.14 -9.67
CA THR A 10 18.41 -19.72 -8.32
C THR A 10 17.64 -18.42 -8.43
N SER A 11 16.32 -18.54 -8.35
CA SER A 11 15.36 -17.46 -8.23
C SER A 11 15.74 -16.54 -7.07
N ALA A 12 15.86 -15.25 -7.35
CA ALA A 12 15.98 -14.22 -6.32
C ALA A 12 14.66 -14.15 -5.55
N ILE A 13 14.63 -14.72 -4.34
CA ILE A 13 13.55 -14.47 -3.39
C ILE A 13 13.80 -13.06 -2.86
N ALA A 14 13.05 -12.09 -3.40
CA ALA A 14 12.97 -10.76 -2.84
C ALA A 14 12.45 -10.91 -1.39
N HIS A 15 13.33 -10.68 -0.42
CA HIS A 15 12.94 -10.59 0.97
C HIS A 15 12.13 -9.29 1.09
N ALA A 16 10.83 -9.41 1.35
CA ALA A 16 10.04 -8.24 1.72
C ALA A 16 10.54 -7.78 3.09
N ASP A 17 11.16 -6.61 3.13
CA ASP A 17 11.58 -6.00 4.40
C ASP A 17 10.35 -5.88 5.31
N PRO A 18 10.42 -6.35 6.57
CA PRO A 18 9.32 -6.16 7.50
C PRO A 18 9.13 -4.66 7.65
N VAL A 19 7.91 -4.18 7.37
CA VAL A 19 7.52 -2.77 7.55
C VAL A 19 7.75 -2.44 9.01
N THR A 20 8.94 -1.91 9.30
CA THR A 20 9.39 -1.56 10.63
C THR A 20 8.54 -0.38 11.04
N ALA A 21 7.56 -0.66 11.92
CA ALA A 21 6.62 0.26 12.55
C ALA A 21 6.45 1.58 11.80
N LEU A 22 5.42 1.65 10.95
CA LEU A 22 4.97 2.88 10.31
C LEU A 22 4.65 3.91 11.41
N SER A 23 5.63 4.70 11.82
CA SER A 23 5.38 5.85 12.67
C SER A 23 4.49 6.75 11.83
N ALA A 24 3.23 6.89 12.24
CA ALA A 24 2.27 7.73 11.55
C ALA A 24 2.96 9.08 11.31
N LEU A 25 3.08 9.50 10.05
CA LEU A 25 3.70 10.76 9.66
C LEU A 25 2.90 11.90 10.32
N LYS A 26 3.27 12.24 11.56
CA LYS A 26 2.56 13.19 12.38
C LYS A 26 2.69 14.58 11.73
N GLY A 27 1.55 15.24 11.53
CA GLY A 27 1.51 16.62 11.03
C GLY A 27 1.57 16.78 9.52
N ARG A 28 1.61 15.70 8.72
CA ARG A 28 1.45 15.81 7.26
C ARG A 28 -0.04 15.96 6.92
N VAL A 29 -0.38 17.05 6.25
CA VAL A 29 -1.72 17.29 5.72
C VAL A 29 -1.84 16.60 4.36
N ILE A 30 -2.96 15.92 4.14
CA ILE A 30 -3.32 15.38 2.83
C ILE A 30 -4.34 16.33 2.23
N ASP A 31 -3.88 17.13 1.27
CA ASP A 31 -4.75 18.04 0.52
C ASP A 31 -5.31 17.36 -0.73
N ASN A 32 -6.51 17.77 -1.13
CA ASN A 32 -7.17 17.35 -2.38
C ASN A 32 -7.40 15.84 -2.54
N LEU A 33 -7.41 15.06 -1.46
CA LEU A 33 -7.82 13.65 -1.52
C LEU A 33 -9.31 13.56 -1.90
N VAL A 34 -9.61 12.84 -2.96
CA VAL A 34 -10.97 12.52 -3.40
C VAL A 34 -11.19 11.02 -3.28
N LEU A 35 -12.23 10.62 -2.57
CA LEU A 35 -12.63 9.22 -2.38
C LEU A 35 -13.84 8.90 -3.23
N ARG A 36 -13.89 7.68 -3.74
CA ARG A 36 -15.04 7.16 -4.48
C ARG A 36 -15.77 6.14 -3.61
N ASP A 37 -17.08 6.30 -3.45
CA ASP A 37 -17.89 5.33 -2.72
C ASP A 37 -18.19 4.07 -3.56
N LEU A 38 -18.80 3.06 -2.94
CA LEU A 38 -19.17 1.80 -3.60
C LEU A 38 -20.21 1.98 -4.73
N ARG A 39 -20.88 3.13 -4.78
CA ARG A 39 -21.84 3.50 -5.84
C ARG A 39 -21.18 4.32 -6.94
N GLY A 40 -19.87 4.55 -6.83
CA GLY A 40 -19.08 5.29 -7.80
C GLY A 40 -19.12 6.81 -7.64
N LYS A 41 -19.74 7.35 -6.58
CA LYS A 41 -19.82 8.79 -6.34
C LYS A 41 -18.56 9.30 -5.64
N SER A 42 -18.06 10.44 -6.12
CA SER A 42 -16.86 11.08 -5.59
C SER A 42 -17.18 12.02 -4.43
N TYR A 43 -16.32 12.03 -3.43
CA TYR A 43 -16.37 12.95 -2.31
C TYR A 43 -14.98 13.48 -1.93
N PRO A 44 -14.84 14.78 -1.64
CA PRO A 44 -13.59 15.32 -1.13
C PRO A 44 -13.38 14.88 0.33
N PHE A 45 -12.15 14.51 0.69
CA PHE A 45 -11.81 14.12 2.06
C PHE A 45 -11.98 15.26 3.08
N SER A 46 -11.96 16.51 2.61
CA SER A 46 -12.23 17.69 3.43
C SER A 46 -13.60 17.70 4.09
N GLN A 47 -14.58 16.94 3.60
CA GLN A 47 -15.92 16.90 4.21
C GLN A 47 -15.92 16.32 5.64
N TRP A 48 -14.86 15.60 6.03
CA TRP A 48 -14.71 15.03 7.37
C TRP A 48 -13.84 15.88 8.31
N ARG A 49 -13.49 17.12 7.92
CA ARG A 49 -12.75 18.05 8.82
C ARG A 49 -13.47 18.23 10.15
N GLY A 50 -12.69 18.32 11.23
CA GLY A 50 -13.21 18.41 12.60
C GLY A 50 -13.61 17.06 13.21
N LYS A 51 -13.48 15.95 12.48
CA LYS A 51 -13.68 14.58 12.99
C LYS A 51 -12.36 13.82 13.01
N VAL A 52 -12.21 12.94 13.99
CA VAL A 52 -11.16 11.91 13.96
C VAL A 52 -11.62 10.80 13.01
N VAL A 53 -10.85 10.54 11.96
CA VAL A 53 -11.17 9.54 10.93
C VAL A 53 -10.03 8.53 10.85
N VAL A 54 -10.38 7.24 10.84
CA VAL A 54 -9.46 6.14 10.55
C VAL A 54 -9.74 5.66 9.14
N MET A 55 -8.73 5.66 8.27
CA MET A 55 -8.83 5.13 6.92
C MET A 55 -8.38 3.68 6.91
N ASN A 56 -9.31 2.76 6.62
CA ASN A 56 -8.99 1.35 6.43
C ASN A 56 -8.95 1.03 4.94
N PHE A 57 -7.76 0.71 4.42
CA PHE A 57 -7.60 0.28 3.03
C PHE A 57 -7.75 -1.24 2.95
N TRP A 58 -8.69 -1.69 2.12
CA TRP A 58 -8.97 -3.10 1.91
C TRP A 58 -9.37 -3.36 0.46
N SER A 59 -9.28 -4.62 0.03
CA SER A 59 -9.71 -5.08 -1.29
C SER A 59 -10.50 -6.38 -1.14
N PRO A 60 -11.58 -6.60 -1.90
CA PRO A 60 -12.36 -7.83 -1.83
C PRO A 60 -11.61 -9.08 -2.31
N GLY A 61 -10.47 -8.93 -3.00
CA GLY A 61 -9.72 -10.05 -3.61
C GLY A 61 -10.17 -10.37 -5.02
#